data_AF-A0A925JLP8-F1
#
_entry.id   AF-A0A925JLP8-F1
#
_cell.length_a   1.000
_cell.length_b   1.000
_cell.length_c   1.000
_cell.angle_alpha   90.00
_cell.angle_beta   90.00
_cell.angle_gamma   90.00
#
_symmetry.space_group_name_H-M   'P 1'
#
loop_
_entity.id
_entity.type
_entity.pdbx_description
1 polymer ?
#
loop_
_entity_poly.entity_id
_entity_poly.type
_entity_poly.pdbx_seq_one_letter_code
_entity_poly.pdbx_strand_id
1 'polypeptide(L)'
;MAGTWGAVAHAAAEVQGSERLLQTYRELQTRLQNNVYKQPLVIASSEVGPQIQGEVFAVLDFPIATVAASLEQPGAWCEIMILHINTKQCVVASGDRLGVHIGKKTPEPLADTTRIDFVFRRVHKSATELQVEMDAERGPLGTSGYRIVLEAVALPQSQTFLHLTYAYRVNLAGKLALGAYLGSVGKDKVGFSTQEVGGAGATRLVGGVRGLVERNTMRYYLAIDAYLRSLALAPGVQVESRLQTWYQQSERYPRQLHEVDRGAYLEMKRAEIARQRAATE
;
A
#
# COMPACT_ATOMS: atom_id res chain seq x y z
N MET A 1 -45.14 6.37 9.04
CA MET A 1 -44.01 6.00 9.92
C MET A 1 -43.06 5.10 9.15
N ALA A 2 -42.13 5.69 8.38
CA ALA A 2 -41.08 4.96 7.68
C ALA A 2 -39.78 5.20 8.45
N GLY A 3 -39.47 4.31 9.40
CA GLY A 3 -38.35 4.46 10.32
C GLY A 3 -37.39 3.28 10.25
N THR A 4 -36.10 3.59 10.07
CA THR A 4 -34.97 3.00 10.81
C THR A 4 -34.61 1.52 10.64
N TRP A 5 -34.80 0.89 9.46
CA TRP A 5 -34.21 -0.44 9.19
C TRP A 5 -32.80 -0.39 8.57
N GLY A 6 -32.39 0.74 7.97
CA GLY A 6 -31.07 0.88 7.32
C GLY A 6 -29.89 1.09 8.28
N ALA A 7 -30.10 1.75 9.42
CA ALA A 7 -29.03 2.11 10.35
C ALA A 7 -28.53 0.91 11.18
N VAL A 8 -29.41 -0.04 11.52
CA VAL A 8 -29.06 -1.19 12.37
C VAL A 8 -28.21 -2.22 11.61
N ALA A 9 -28.48 -2.43 10.33
CA ALA A 9 -27.73 -3.36 9.50
C ALA A 9 -26.30 -2.86 9.18
N HIS A 10 -26.12 -1.55 8.99
CA HIS A 10 -24.79 -0.95 8.81
C HIS A 10 -23.97 -1.02 10.10
N ALA A 11 -24.52 -0.60 11.24
CA ALA A 11 -23.82 -0.66 12.52
C ALA A 11 -23.40 -2.10 12.90
N ALA A 12 -24.23 -3.10 12.60
CA ALA A 12 -23.89 -4.49 12.85
C ALA A 12 -22.75 -5.01 11.94
N ALA A 13 -22.72 -4.60 10.67
CA ALA A 13 -21.63 -4.95 9.75
C ALA A 13 -20.31 -4.24 10.10
N GLU A 14 -20.37 -3.00 10.58
CA GLU A 14 -19.23 -2.20 11.05
C GLU A 14 -18.58 -2.81 12.31
N VAL A 15 -19.39 -3.13 13.33
CA VAL A 15 -18.91 -3.83 14.55
C VAL A 15 -18.30 -5.18 14.20
N GLN A 16 -18.87 -5.92 13.25
CA GLN A 16 -18.30 -7.20 12.79
C GLN A 16 -16.97 -7.06 12.03
N GLY A 17 -16.72 -5.92 11.38
CA GLY A 17 -15.45 -5.63 10.70
C GLY A 17 -14.32 -5.35 11.69
N SER A 18 -14.55 -4.44 12.64
CA SER A 18 -13.56 -4.09 13.66
C SER A 18 -13.24 -5.25 14.62
N GLU A 19 -14.25 -6.01 15.05
CA GLU A 19 -14.04 -7.20 15.88
C GLU A 19 -13.20 -8.26 15.17
N ARG A 20 -13.41 -8.46 13.87
CA ARG A 20 -12.61 -9.38 13.04
C ARG A 20 -11.17 -8.92 12.96
N LEU A 21 -10.93 -7.63 12.73
CA LEU A 21 -9.57 -7.09 12.64
C LEU A 21 -8.83 -7.17 14.00
N LEU A 22 -9.52 -6.91 15.11
CA LEU A 22 -8.99 -7.12 16.46
C LEU A 22 -8.71 -8.59 16.75
N GLN A 23 -9.54 -9.50 16.25
CA GLN A 23 -9.29 -10.94 16.35
C GLN A 23 -8.01 -11.33 15.58
N THR A 24 -7.85 -10.84 14.35
CA THR A 24 -6.62 -11.02 13.56
C THR A 24 -5.39 -10.45 14.28
N TYR A 25 -5.50 -9.29 14.93
CA TYR A 25 -4.43 -8.75 15.76
C TYR A 25 -4.00 -9.73 16.87
N ARG A 26 -4.97 -10.31 17.60
CA ARG A 26 -4.71 -11.31 18.65
C ARG A 26 -4.01 -12.54 18.11
N GLU A 27 -4.45 -13.05 16.96
CA GLU A 27 -3.87 -14.22 16.30
C GLU A 27 -2.44 -13.98 15.79
N LEU A 28 -2.13 -12.75 15.39
CA LEU A 28 -0.83 -12.38 14.83
C LEU A 28 0.18 -11.89 15.88
N GLN A 29 -0.18 -11.72 17.15
CA GLN A 29 0.69 -11.10 18.18
C GLN A 29 2.12 -11.65 18.19
N THR A 30 2.28 -12.98 18.23
CA THR A 30 3.60 -13.61 18.25
C THR A 30 4.40 -13.30 16.99
N ARG A 31 3.77 -13.29 15.81
CA ARG A 31 4.43 -13.02 14.52
C ARG A 31 4.73 -11.53 14.34
N LEU A 32 3.86 -10.65 14.86
CA LEU A 32 4.11 -9.21 14.90
C LEU A 32 5.34 -8.90 15.76
N GLN A 33 5.52 -9.57 16.90
CA GLN A 33 6.70 -9.34 17.75
C GLN A 33 7.96 -10.06 17.26
N ASN A 34 7.81 -11.27 16.71
CA ASN A 34 8.92 -12.14 16.31
C ASN A 34 8.94 -12.32 14.79
N ASN A 35 9.55 -11.36 14.11
CA ASN A 35 9.75 -11.42 12.66
C ASN A 35 11.13 -10.91 12.24
N VAL A 36 11.44 -11.17 10.98
CA VAL A 36 12.69 -10.76 10.33
C VAL A 36 12.71 -9.27 9.97
N TYR A 37 11.58 -8.57 10.03
CA TYR A 37 11.44 -7.17 9.66
C TYR A 37 11.92 -6.21 10.76
N LYS A 38 12.06 -6.70 12.00
CA LYS A 38 12.41 -5.88 13.18
C LYS A 38 11.44 -4.71 13.40
N GLN A 39 10.21 -4.89 12.96
CA GLN A 39 9.07 -3.98 13.12
C GLN A 39 7.83 -4.84 13.38
N PRO A 40 6.80 -4.31 14.06
CA PRO A 40 5.59 -5.07 14.37
C PRO A 40 4.72 -5.27 13.12
N LEU A 41 5.16 -6.17 12.24
CA LEU A 41 4.68 -6.31 10.87
C LEU A 41 4.60 -7.78 10.45
N VAL A 42 3.54 -8.13 9.73
CA VAL A 42 3.38 -9.39 9.01
C VAL A 42 3.00 -9.09 7.57
N ILE A 43 3.61 -9.80 6.63
CA ILE A 43 3.25 -9.75 5.21
C ILE A 43 2.80 -11.14 4.74
N ALA A 44 1.77 -11.16 3.91
CA ALA A 44 1.24 -12.35 3.29
C ALA A 44 0.92 -12.07 1.81
N SER A 45 0.80 -13.13 1.03
CA SER A 45 0.38 -13.02 -0.37
C SER A 45 -0.26 -14.30 -0.85
N SER A 46 -1.17 -14.18 -1.81
CA SER A 46 -1.82 -15.29 -2.49
C SER A 46 -1.90 -15.06 -3.99
N GLU A 47 -1.91 -16.16 -4.73
CA GLU A 47 -2.21 -16.20 -6.17
C GLU A 47 -3.24 -17.32 -6.37
N VAL A 48 -4.47 -16.95 -6.72
CA VAL A 48 -5.59 -17.90 -6.92
C VAL A 48 -6.23 -17.61 -8.27
N GLY A 49 -6.00 -18.50 -9.24
CA GLY A 49 -6.45 -18.27 -10.62
C GLY A 49 -5.87 -16.95 -11.16
N PRO A 50 -6.67 -16.00 -11.68
CA PRO A 50 -6.19 -14.71 -12.15
C PRO A 50 -5.97 -13.68 -11.03
N GLN A 51 -6.40 -13.96 -9.80
CA GLN A 51 -6.35 -13.03 -8.67
C GLN A 51 -4.97 -13.07 -8.01
N ILE A 52 -4.34 -11.90 -7.87
CA ILE A 52 -3.09 -11.70 -7.15
C ILE A 52 -3.37 -10.76 -5.97
N GLN A 53 -2.90 -11.12 -4.79
CA GLN A 53 -3.12 -10.33 -3.57
C GLN A 53 -1.87 -10.34 -2.70
N GLY A 54 -1.54 -9.17 -2.14
CA GLY A 54 -0.55 -9.01 -1.08
C GLY A 54 -1.16 -8.21 0.06
N GLU A 55 -0.86 -8.63 1.29
CA GLU A 55 -1.42 -8.07 2.52
C GLU A 55 -0.31 -7.72 3.49
N VAL A 56 -0.49 -6.61 4.20
CA VAL A 56 0.36 -6.17 5.31
C VAL A 56 -0.50 -5.94 6.54
N PHE A 57 -0.11 -6.55 7.66
CA PHE A 57 -0.66 -6.32 8.98
C PHE A 57 0.42 -5.67 9.84
N ALA A 58 0.17 -4.48 10.38
CA ALA A 58 1.18 -3.73 11.11
C ALA A 58 0.62 -3.03 12.34
N VAL A 59 1.44 -2.89 13.38
CA VAL A 59 1.18 -1.96 14.48
C VAL A 59 1.88 -0.65 14.16
N LEU A 60 1.10 0.42 14.16
CA LEU A 60 1.54 1.78 13.98
C LEU A 60 1.63 2.48 15.34
N ASP A 61 2.73 3.21 15.58
CA ASP A 61 2.91 4.03 16.77
C ASP A 61 2.22 5.40 16.63
N PHE A 62 0.96 5.37 16.18
CA PHE A 62 0.11 6.53 15.98
C PHE A 62 -1.28 6.30 16.58
N PRO A 63 -1.88 7.31 17.26
CA PRO A 63 -3.27 7.22 17.69
C PRO A 63 -4.20 7.06 16.49
N ILE A 64 -5.25 6.26 16.65
CA ILE A 64 -6.26 6.05 15.60
C ILE A 64 -6.84 7.37 15.08
N ALA A 65 -6.98 8.39 15.94
CA ALA A 65 -7.47 9.70 15.54
C ALA A 65 -6.57 10.38 14.48
N THR A 66 -5.25 10.27 14.62
CA THR A 66 -4.27 10.80 13.65
C THR A 66 -4.33 10.02 12.34
N VAL A 67 -4.39 8.69 12.44
CA VAL A 67 -4.50 7.80 11.27
C VAL A 67 -5.80 8.08 10.50
N ALA A 68 -6.93 8.09 11.21
CA ALA A 68 -8.26 8.28 10.64
C ALA A 68 -8.44 9.66 9.99
N ALA A 69 -8.07 10.74 10.69
CA ALA A 69 -8.22 12.10 10.18
C ALA A 69 -7.41 12.35 8.90
N SER A 70 -6.29 11.64 8.74
CA SER A 70 -5.42 11.80 7.58
C SER A 70 -5.82 10.88 6.43
N LEU A 71 -5.97 9.58 6.70
CA LEU A 71 -6.16 8.57 5.66
C LEU A 71 -7.60 8.47 5.15
N GLU A 72 -8.56 9.15 5.79
CA GLU A 72 -9.91 9.33 5.22
C GLU A 72 -9.94 10.32 4.03
N GLN A 73 -8.86 11.07 3.79
CA GLN A 73 -8.81 12.13 2.79
C GLN A 73 -8.19 11.62 1.48
N PRO A 74 -8.85 11.78 0.32
CA PRO A 74 -8.29 11.36 -0.97
C PRO A 74 -6.96 12.05 -1.30
N GLY A 75 -6.78 13.31 -0.90
CA GLY A 75 -5.54 14.06 -1.10
C GLY A 75 -4.32 13.43 -0.41
N ALA A 76 -4.50 12.92 0.81
CA ALA A 76 -3.45 12.23 1.56
C ALA A 76 -2.93 10.99 0.80
N TRP A 77 -3.83 10.28 0.11
CA TRP A 77 -3.44 9.13 -0.70
C TRP A 77 -2.57 9.50 -1.89
N CYS A 78 -2.78 10.68 -2.51
CA CYS A 78 -1.84 11.15 -3.52
C CYS A 78 -0.47 11.54 -2.97
N GLU A 79 -0.43 12.08 -1.75
CA GLU A 79 0.82 12.36 -1.05
C GLU A 79 1.57 11.09 -0.60
N ILE A 80 0.85 9.98 -0.40
CA ILE A 80 1.41 8.65 -0.09
C ILE A 80 1.87 7.97 -1.39
N MET A 81 1.00 7.89 -2.40
CA MET A 81 1.26 7.16 -3.64
C MET A 81 2.45 7.74 -4.41
N ILE A 82 2.67 9.05 -4.36
CA ILE A 82 3.79 9.70 -5.06
C ILE A 82 5.16 9.25 -4.53
N LEU A 83 5.24 8.75 -3.28
CA LEU A 83 6.48 8.23 -2.70
C LEU A 83 6.94 6.94 -3.40
N HIS A 84 6.01 6.15 -3.94
CA HIS A 84 6.33 4.91 -4.63
C HIS A 84 7.16 5.19 -5.89
N ILE A 85 8.29 4.51 -6.07
CA ILE A 85 9.26 4.76 -7.15
C ILE A 85 8.66 4.81 -8.57
N ASN A 86 7.60 4.03 -8.82
CA ASN A 86 6.91 3.96 -10.10
C ASN A 86 5.78 4.98 -10.28
N THR A 87 5.33 5.69 -9.24
CA THR A 87 4.29 6.71 -9.38
C THR A 87 4.89 8.01 -9.87
N LYS A 88 4.41 8.54 -10.99
CA LYS A 88 4.90 9.75 -11.63
C LYS A 88 4.06 10.98 -11.31
N GLN A 89 2.78 10.79 -11.02
CA GLN A 89 1.89 11.82 -10.53
C GLN A 89 0.69 11.15 -9.88
N CYS A 90 0.18 11.72 -8.80
CA CYS A 90 -1.16 11.43 -8.33
C CYS A 90 -1.90 12.75 -8.11
N VAL A 91 -3.06 12.92 -8.72
CA VAL A 91 -3.92 14.08 -8.46
C VAL A 91 -5.31 13.60 -8.05
N VAL A 92 -5.92 14.33 -7.12
CA VAL A 92 -7.36 14.21 -6.88
C VAL A 92 -8.04 14.85 -8.08
N ALA A 93 -8.67 14.02 -8.91
CA ALA A 93 -9.49 14.46 -10.02
C ALA A 93 -10.86 14.92 -9.49
N SER A 94 -11.89 14.93 -10.34
CA SER A 94 -13.25 15.29 -9.93
C SER A 94 -13.81 14.33 -8.86
N GLY A 95 -14.33 14.88 -7.76
CA GLY A 95 -14.92 14.11 -6.67
C GLY A 95 -13.89 13.24 -5.95
N ASP A 96 -14.23 11.99 -5.68
CA ASP A 96 -13.36 11.04 -4.97
C ASP A 96 -12.48 10.21 -5.91
N ARG A 97 -12.09 10.74 -7.08
CA ARG A 97 -11.27 9.99 -8.05
C ARG A 97 -9.81 10.39 -7.94
N LEU A 98 -8.91 9.40 -7.87
CA LEU A 98 -7.46 9.62 -7.90
C LEU A 98 -6.91 9.22 -9.26
N GLY A 99 -6.38 10.19 -10.00
CA GLY A 99 -5.68 9.95 -11.26
C GLY A 99 -4.20 9.67 -10.99
N VAL A 100 -3.77 8.43 -11.15
CA VAL A 100 -2.42 7.97 -10.81
C VAL A 100 -1.66 7.57 -12.07
N HIS A 101 -0.59 8.29 -12.38
CA HIS A 101 0.31 7.95 -13.48
C HIS A 101 1.40 7.00 -12.98
N ILE A 102 1.46 5.79 -13.55
CA ILE A 102 2.46 4.75 -13.25
C ILE A 102 3.45 4.64 -14.41
N GLY A 103 4.73 4.63 -14.10
CA GLY A 103 5.83 4.62 -15.05
C GLY A 103 7.06 3.83 -14.58
N LYS A 104 8.19 4.10 -15.21
CA LYS A 104 9.50 3.50 -14.94
C LYS A 104 10.07 3.92 -13.58
N LYS A 105 11.25 3.40 -13.24
CA LYS A 105 11.98 3.73 -12.00
C LYS A 105 12.88 4.97 -12.14
N THR A 106 12.93 5.53 -13.34
CA THR A 106 13.68 6.73 -13.72
C THR A 106 12.72 7.88 -14.03
N PRO A 107 13.21 9.13 -14.20
CA PRO A 107 12.40 10.21 -14.72
C PRO A 107 11.72 9.82 -16.03
N GLU A 108 10.44 10.19 -16.17
CA GLU A 108 9.61 9.84 -17.33
C GLU A 108 8.53 10.92 -17.55
N PRO A 109 8.32 11.39 -18.79
CA PRO A 109 7.21 12.27 -19.12
C PRO A 109 5.85 11.59 -18.91
N LEU A 110 4.84 12.34 -18.47
CA LEU A 110 3.50 11.76 -18.22
C LEU A 110 2.86 11.13 -19.48
N ALA A 111 3.19 11.63 -20.67
CA ALA A 111 2.71 11.07 -21.94
C ALA A 111 3.17 9.62 -22.17
N ASP A 112 4.28 9.22 -21.56
CA ASP A 112 4.86 7.87 -21.69
C ASP A 112 4.44 6.94 -20.53
N THR A 113 3.57 7.41 -19.65
CA THR A 113 3.09 6.66 -18.47
C THR A 113 1.71 6.07 -18.69
N THR A 114 1.36 5.04 -17.91
CA THR A 114 -0.02 4.53 -17.87
C THR A 114 -0.78 5.17 -16.73
N ARG A 115 -1.95 5.76 -17.03
CA ARG A 115 -2.86 6.28 -16.02
C ARG A 115 -3.79 5.20 -15.48
N ILE A 116 -3.94 5.15 -14.17
CA ILE A 116 -4.94 4.37 -13.44
C ILE A 116 -5.85 5.37 -12.72
N ASP A 117 -7.16 5.26 -12.92
CA ASP A 117 -8.15 6.08 -12.21
C ASP A 117 -8.78 5.26 -11.08
N PHE A 118 -8.36 5.52 -9.86
CA PHE A 118 -8.97 4.91 -8.67
C PHE A 118 -10.21 5.69 -8.24
N VAL A 119 -11.24 4.97 -7.80
CA VAL A 119 -12.38 5.52 -7.08
C VAL A 119 -12.12 5.31 -5.59
N PHE A 120 -11.88 6.40 -4.87
CA PHE A 120 -11.72 6.41 -3.42
C PHE A 120 -13.07 6.36 -2.73
N ARG A 121 -13.18 5.59 -1.64
CA ARG A 121 -14.35 5.58 -0.76
C ARG A 121 -13.90 5.48 0.68
N ARG A 122 -14.44 6.36 1.53
CA ARG A 122 -14.45 6.14 2.97
C ARG A 122 -15.62 5.22 3.31
N VAL A 123 -15.32 3.94 3.50
CA VAL A 123 -16.32 2.91 3.80
C VAL A 123 -16.82 3.08 5.22
N HIS A 124 -15.91 3.26 6.17
CA HIS A 124 -16.26 3.40 7.58
C HIS A 124 -15.29 4.33 8.33
N LYS A 125 -15.80 5.07 9.32
CA LYS A 125 -15.01 5.84 10.27
C LYS A 125 -15.77 6.00 11.59
N SER A 126 -15.13 5.66 12.69
CA SER A 126 -15.59 6.00 14.04
C SER A 126 -14.43 6.49 14.91
N ALA A 127 -14.66 6.62 16.23
CA ALA A 127 -13.62 7.02 17.17
C ALA A 127 -12.49 5.98 17.31
N THR A 128 -12.75 4.72 16.93
CA THR A 128 -11.84 3.58 17.16
C THR A 128 -11.43 2.86 15.89
N GLU A 129 -11.86 3.32 14.72
CA GLU A 129 -11.64 2.61 13.46
C GLU A 129 -11.75 3.50 12.22
N LEU A 130 -11.09 3.03 11.14
CA LEU A 130 -11.18 3.57 9.80
C LEU A 130 -11.17 2.41 8.80
N GLN A 131 -12.02 2.48 7.78
CA GLN A 131 -11.90 1.70 6.56
C GLN A 131 -12.00 2.60 5.34
N VAL A 132 -11.02 2.51 4.46
CA VAL A 132 -11.03 3.17 3.15
C VAL A 132 -10.69 2.19 2.04
N GLU A 133 -11.27 2.42 0.87
CA GLU A 133 -11.10 1.60 -0.31
C GLU A 133 -10.74 2.46 -1.53
N MET A 134 -9.89 1.93 -2.39
CA MET A 134 -9.61 2.48 -3.71
C MET A 134 -9.69 1.36 -4.75
N ASP A 135 -10.67 1.46 -5.64
CA ASP A 135 -10.87 0.48 -6.71
C ASP A 135 -10.54 1.09 -8.08
N ALA A 136 -9.92 0.32 -8.97
CA ALA A 136 -9.79 0.69 -10.38
C ALA A 136 -10.07 -0.51 -11.30
N GLU A 137 -10.97 -0.33 -12.27
CA GLU A 137 -11.38 -1.42 -13.16
C GLU A 137 -10.26 -1.89 -14.09
N ARG A 138 -9.38 -0.96 -14.50
CA ARG A 138 -8.32 -1.20 -15.50
C ARG A 138 -6.98 -0.78 -14.94
N GLY A 139 -5.93 -1.50 -15.35
CA GLY A 139 -4.55 -1.10 -15.09
C GLY A 139 -3.61 -1.46 -16.23
N PRO A 140 -2.30 -1.26 -16.03
CA PRO A 140 -1.29 -1.47 -17.06
C PRO A 140 -1.14 -2.94 -17.46
N LEU A 141 -0.68 -3.19 -18.69
CA LEU A 141 -0.11 -4.48 -19.10
C LEU A 141 -1.02 -5.71 -18.84
N GLY A 142 -2.33 -5.57 -19.10
CA GLY A 142 -3.29 -6.68 -18.97
C GLY A 142 -3.75 -6.96 -17.55
N THR A 143 -3.56 -6.01 -16.63
CA THR A 143 -4.11 -6.05 -15.27
C THR A 143 -5.45 -5.31 -15.17
N SER A 144 -6.28 -5.72 -14.21
CA SER A 144 -7.62 -5.15 -14.01
C SER A 144 -8.10 -5.37 -12.58
N GLY A 145 -9.23 -4.75 -12.22
CA GLY A 145 -9.89 -4.97 -10.93
C GLY A 145 -8.95 -4.72 -9.74
N TYR A 146 -8.20 -3.62 -9.80
CA TYR A 146 -7.36 -3.19 -8.68
C TYR A 146 -8.24 -2.84 -7.49
N ARG A 147 -7.78 -3.26 -6.32
CA ARG A 147 -8.42 -2.99 -5.04
C ARG A 147 -7.34 -2.77 -3.99
N ILE A 148 -7.33 -1.57 -3.42
CA ILE A 148 -6.50 -1.21 -2.28
C ILE A 148 -7.45 -0.96 -1.12
N VAL A 149 -7.33 -1.74 -0.05
CA VAL A 149 -8.16 -1.59 1.16
C VAL A 149 -7.24 -1.31 2.33
N LEU A 150 -7.56 -0.28 3.10
CA LEU A 150 -6.93 -0.02 4.39
C LEU A 150 -8.01 -0.08 5.46
N GLU A 151 -7.81 -0.98 6.41
CA GLU A 151 -8.58 -1.08 7.65
C GLU A 151 -7.65 -0.75 8.81
N ALA A 152 -8.14 0.00 9.79
CA ALA A 152 -7.39 0.38 10.96
C ALA A 152 -8.28 0.35 12.20
N VAL A 153 -7.79 -0.19 13.31
CA VAL A 153 -8.46 -0.20 14.62
C VAL A 153 -7.53 0.31 15.70
N ALA A 154 -8.11 1.01 16.68
CA ALA A 154 -7.40 1.49 17.84
C ALA A 154 -6.83 0.33 18.67
N LEU A 155 -5.60 0.50 19.13
CA LEU A 155 -4.98 -0.34 20.15
C LEU A 155 -4.73 0.49 21.43
N PRO A 156 -4.44 -0.18 22.57
CA PRO A 156 -3.90 0.51 23.74
C PRO A 156 -2.62 1.31 23.44
N GLN A 157 -2.20 2.18 24.37
CA GLN A 157 -0.92 2.92 24.28
C GLN A 157 -0.80 3.84 23.06
N SER A 158 -1.93 4.37 22.58
CA SER A 158 -1.96 5.27 21.42
C SER A 158 -1.38 4.63 20.15
N GLN A 159 -1.54 3.31 20.01
CA GLN A 159 -1.17 2.57 18.81
C GLN A 159 -2.41 2.29 17.94
N THR A 160 -2.15 1.91 16.69
CA THR A 160 -3.18 1.51 15.73
C THR A 160 -2.77 0.20 15.08
N PHE A 161 -3.67 -0.78 15.01
CA PHE A 161 -3.46 -1.95 14.19
C PHE A 161 -4.01 -1.67 12.80
N LEU A 162 -3.17 -1.84 11.78
CA LEU A 162 -3.47 -1.56 10.39
C LEU A 162 -3.42 -2.87 9.58
N HIS A 163 -4.41 -3.06 8.72
CA HIS A 163 -4.43 -4.05 7.67
C HIS A 163 -4.52 -3.36 6.31
N LEU A 164 -3.54 -3.60 5.44
CA LEU A 164 -3.47 -3.10 4.08
C LEU A 164 -3.55 -4.27 3.10
N THR A 165 -4.57 -4.29 2.27
CA THR A 165 -4.68 -5.19 1.12
C THR A 165 -4.34 -4.44 -0.16
N TYR A 166 -3.51 -5.05 -1.01
CA TYR A 166 -3.30 -4.63 -2.39
C TYR A 166 -3.54 -5.83 -3.31
N ALA A 167 -4.59 -5.75 -4.13
CA ALA A 167 -5.02 -6.84 -4.99
C ALA A 167 -5.34 -6.38 -6.40
N TYR A 168 -5.17 -7.27 -7.37
CA TYR A 168 -5.53 -7.06 -8.77
C TYR A 168 -5.67 -8.40 -9.48
N ARG A 169 -6.25 -8.35 -10.68
CA ARG A 169 -6.34 -9.49 -11.59
C ARG A 169 -5.36 -9.33 -12.73
N VAL A 170 -4.84 -10.45 -13.22
CA VAL A 170 -4.00 -10.50 -14.42
C VAL A 170 -4.59 -11.48 -15.42
N ASN A 171 -4.79 -11.02 -16.66
CA ASN A 171 -5.31 -11.86 -17.73
C ASN A 171 -4.20 -12.80 -18.29
N LEU A 172 -4.57 -13.71 -19.21
CA LEU A 172 -3.63 -14.70 -19.72
C LEU A 172 -2.41 -14.08 -20.43
N ALA A 173 -2.63 -13.05 -21.26
CA ALA A 173 -1.55 -12.34 -21.93
C ALA A 173 -0.61 -11.64 -20.93
N GLY A 174 -1.17 -11.00 -19.90
CA GLY A 174 -0.42 -10.39 -18.80
C GLY A 174 0.37 -11.42 -18.01
N LYS A 175 -0.19 -12.62 -17.75
CA LYS A 175 0.53 -13.71 -17.08
C LYS A 175 1.73 -14.19 -17.89
N LEU A 176 1.57 -14.34 -19.20
CA LEU A 176 2.67 -14.72 -20.10
C LEU A 176 3.77 -13.64 -20.11
N ALA A 177 3.39 -12.38 -20.25
CA ALA A 177 4.34 -11.26 -20.20
C ALA A 177 5.08 -11.20 -18.85
N LEU A 178 4.37 -11.40 -17.74
CA LEU A 178 4.93 -11.43 -16.41
C LEU A 178 5.88 -12.62 -16.22
N GLY A 179 5.54 -13.78 -16.78
CA GLY A 179 6.40 -14.96 -16.85
C GLY A 179 7.70 -14.69 -17.60
N ALA A 180 7.64 -14.03 -18.76
CA ALA A 180 8.83 -13.65 -19.52
C ALA A 180 9.73 -12.64 -18.76
N TYR A 181 9.11 -11.65 -18.10
CA TYR A 181 9.82 -10.72 -17.23
C TYR A 181 10.52 -11.43 -16.05
N LEU A 182 9.79 -12.32 -15.37
CA LEU A 182 10.31 -13.12 -14.25
C LEU A 182 11.33 -14.18 -14.70
N GLY A 183 11.34 -14.59 -15.96
CA GLY A 183 12.38 -15.43 -16.54
C GLY A 183 13.67 -14.68 -16.91
N SER A 184 13.65 -13.34 -16.86
CA SER A 184 14.76 -12.49 -17.30
C SER A 184 15.17 -11.49 -16.21
N VAL A 185 14.85 -10.21 -16.39
CA VAL A 185 15.25 -9.09 -15.52
C VAL A 185 14.62 -9.18 -14.12
N GLY A 186 13.49 -9.87 -14.02
CA GLY A 186 12.77 -10.09 -12.76
C GLY A 186 13.15 -11.35 -12.00
N LYS A 187 14.04 -12.21 -12.52
CA LYS A 187 14.28 -13.57 -11.98
C LYS A 187 14.72 -13.59 -10.52
N ASP A 188 15.50 -12.59 -10.12
CA ASP A 188 16.07 -12.49 -8.78
C ASP A 188 15.17 -11.67 -7.84
N LYS A 189 14.01 -11.20 -8.33
CA LYS A 189 13.07 -10.41 -7.53
C LYS A 189 12.28 -11.34 -6.61
N VAL A 190 12.57 -11.21 -5.33
CA VAL A 190 11.90 -11.90 -4.24
C VAL A 190 11.09 -10.92 -3.39
N GLY A 191 10.05 -11.46 -2.76
CA GLY A 191 9.28 -10.83 -1.71
C GLY A 191 9.88 -11.08 -0.32
N PHE A 192 9.02 -11.12 0.68
CA PHE A 192 9.35 -11.09 2.09
C PHE A 192 8.93 -12.36 2.82
N SER A 193 7.76 -12.91 2.50
CA SER A 193 7.30 -14.12 3.16
C SER A 193 8.12 -15.33 2.70
N THR A 194 8.19 -16.35 3.55
CA THR A 194 8.88 -17.60 3.25
C THR A 194 7.89 -18.69 2.85
N GLN A 195 8.28 -19.51 1.90
CA GLN A 195 7.59 -20.74 1.54
C GLN A 195 8.51 -21.94 1.76
N GLU A 196 7.93 -23.07 2.16
CA GLU A 196 8.66 -24.34 2.23
C GLU A 196 9.07 -24.81 0.83
N VAL A 197 10.21 -25.49 0.76
CA VAL A 197 10.80 -26.01 -0.47
C VAL A 197 11.35 -27.40 -0.21
N GLY A 198 10.82 -28.41 -0.93
CA GLY A 198 11.27 -29.79 -0.80
C GLY A 198 10.92 -30.43 0.56
N GLY A 199 11.53 -31.57 0.87
CA GLY A 199 11.41 -32.24 2.17
C GLY A 199 12.50 -31.80 3.14
N ALA A 200 12.13 -31.65 4.42
CA ALA A 200 12.96 -31.25 5.57
C ALA A 200 13.19 -29.73 5.77
N GLY A 201 12.13 -28.97 6.05
CA GLY A 201 12.19 -27.66 6.74
C GLY A 201 12.93 -26.52 6.03
N ALA A 202 13.43 -26.75 4.81
CA ALA A 202 14.07 -25.72 4.01
C ALA A 202 13.03 -24.71 3.54
N THR A 203 13.29 -23.42 3.80
CA THR A 203 12.42 -22.33 3.36
C THR A 203 13.17 -21.40 2.41
N ARG A 204 12.45 -20.84 1.44
CA ARG A 204 12.95 -19.77 0.56
C ARG A 204 12.00 -18.60 0.57
N LEU A 205 12.53 -17.41 0.28
CA LEU A 205 11.68 -16.25 0.03
C LEU A 205 10.76 -16.51 -1.16
N VAL A 206 9.52 -16.07 -1.03
CA VAL A 206 8.52 -16.11 -2.09
C VAL A 206 9.03 -15.27 -3.27
N GLY A 207 9.04 -15.90 -4.45
CA GLY A 207 9.44 -15.26 -5.71
C GLY A 207 8.26 -15.15 -6.68
N GLY A 208 8.56 -14.86 -7.94
CA GLY A 208 7.54 -14.82 -8.99
C GLY A 208 6.49 -13.73 -8.75
N VAL A 209 5.25 -13.98 -9.18
CA VAL A 209 4.15 -13.00 -9.10
C VAL A 209 3.83 -12.63 -7.65
N ARG A 210 3.82 -13.63 -6.75
CA ARG A 210 3.65 -13.40 -5.31
C ARG A 210 4.78 -12.54 -4.73
N GLY A 211 6.02 -12.75 -5.15
CA GLY A 211 7.15 -11.90 -4.75
C GLY A 211 6.97 -10.45 -5.20
N LEU A 212 6.47 -10.24 -6.43
CA LEU A 212 6.20 -8.89 -6.95
C LEU A 212 5.09 -8.17 -6.19
N VAL A 213 3.99 -8.85 -5.85
CA VAL A 213 2.90 -8.23 -5.09
C VAL A 213 3.34 -7.88 -3.67
N GLU A 214 4.11 -8.75 -2.99
CA GLU A 214 4.64 -8.46 -1.65
C GLU A 214 5.54 -7.22 -1.63
N ARG A 215 6.40 -7.05 -2.64
CA ARG A 215 7.23 -5.84 -2.78
C ARG A 215 6.38 -4.58 -2.88
N ASN A 216 5.30 -4.65 -3.65
CA ASN A 216 4.42 -3.51 -3.86
C ASN A 216 3.60 -3.17 -2.61
N THR A 217 3.01 -4.18 -1.96
CA THR A 217 2.28 -4.02 -0.70
C THR A 217 3.17 -3.44 0.39
N MET A 218 4.41 -3.94 0.55
CA MET A 218 5.37 -3.37 1.49
C MET A 218 5.67 -1.90 1.19
N ARG A 219 5.93 -1.54 -0.08
CA ARG A 219 6.22 -0.14 -0.44
C ARG A 219 5.08 0.81 -0.12
N TYR A 220 3.82 0.37 -0.28
CA TYR A 220 2.66 1.17 0.13
C TYR A 220 2.56 1.32 1.65
N TYR A 221 2.79 0.25 2.42
CA TYR A 221 2.86 0.33 3.88
C TYR A 221 3.94 1.33 4.35
N LEU A 222 5.16 1.23 3.80
CA LEU A 222 6.25 2.15 4.13
C LEU A 222 5.92 3.61 3.73
N ALA A 223 5.18 3.81 2.64
CA ALA A 223 4.71 5.14 2.23
C ALA A 223 3.69 5.72 3.22
N ILE A 224 2.75 4.90 3.71
CA ILE A 224 1.79 5.29 4.75
C ILE A 224 2.51 5.67 6.04
N ASP A 225 3.45 4.84 6.51
CA ASP A 225 4.20 5.12 7.74
C ASP A 225 5.08 6.38 7.59
N ALA A 226 5.78 6.55 6.47
CA ALA A 226 6.56 7.76 6.19
C ALA A 226 5.70 9.03 6.14
N TYR A 227 4.52 8.95 5.55
CA TYR A 227 3.55 10.05 5.52
C TYR A 227 3.09 10.41 6.93
N LEU A 228 2.63 9.43 7.72
CA LEU A 228 2.14 9.65 9.09
C LEU A 228 3.23 10.23 10.01
N ARG A 229 4.48 9.74 9.91
CA ARG A 229 5.64 10.30 10.64
C ARG A 229 5.87 11.77 10.33
N SER A 230 5.66 12.17 9.08
CA SER A 230 5.89 13.55 8.66
C SER A 230 4.86 14.54 9.20
N LEU A 231 3.66 14.09 9.62
CA LEU A 231 2.59 14.96 10.11
C LEU A 231 2.95 15.70 11.40
N ALA A 232 3.87 15.14 12.21
CA ALA A 232 4.37 15.80 13.42
C ALA A 232 5.34 16.96 13.14
N LEU A 233 5.74 17.15 11.89
CA LEU A 233 6.71 18.18 11.48
C LEU A 233 6.00 19.41 10.90
N ALA A 234 6.72 20.55 10.88
CA ALA A 234 6.20 21.77 10.27
C ALA A 234 5.87 21.57 8.77
N PRO A 235 4.77 22.15 8.23
CA PRO A 235 4.31 21.91 6.86
C PRO A 235 5.40 22.03 5.78
N GLY A 236 6.29 23.02 5.90
CA GLY A 236 7.37 23.26 4.93
C GLY A 236 8.44 22.16 4.86
N VAL A 237 8.56 21.29 5.87
CA VAL A 237 9.58 20.22 5.92
C VAL A 237 9.00 18.82 5.72
N GLN A 238 7.67 18.66 5.74
CA GLN A 238 7.03 17.34 5.73
C GLN A 238 7.36 16.53 4.47
N VAL A 239 7.36 17.18 3.29
CA VAL A 239 7.60 16.51 2.01
C VAL A 239 9.01 15.95 1.91
N GLU A 240 10.02 16.75 2.25
CA GLU A 240 11.40 16.25 2.23
C GLU A 240 11.57 15.14 3.27
N SER A 241 10.99 15.28 4.47
CA SER A 241 11.07 14.25 5.51
C SER A 241 10.48 12.91 5.08
N ARG A 242 9.30 12.88 4.45
CA ARG A 242 8.70 11.60 4.03
C ARG A 242 9.44 10.96 2.86
N LEU A 243 10.02 11.74 1.94
CA LEU A 243 10.86 11.19 0.86
C LEU A 243 12.10 10.50 1.43
N GLN A 244 12.76 11.16 2.38
CA GLN A 244 13.93 10.62 3.09
C GLN A 244 13.57 9.36 3.88
N THR A 245 12.50 9.43 4.67
CA THR A 245 12.03 8.34 5.51
C THR A 245 11.64 7.13 4.67
N TRP A 246 10.87 7.31 3.59
CA TRP A 246 10.47 6.22 2.71
C TRP A 246 11.68 5.51 2.10
N TYR A 247 12.65 6.27 1.57
CA TYR A 247 13.87 5.69 1.00
C TYR A 247 14.68 4.93 2.05
N GLN A 248 14.92 5.54 3.22
CA GLN A 248 15.65 4.89 4.31
C GLN A 248 14.97 3.59 4.78
N GLN A 249 13.64 3.56 4.81
CA GLN A 249 12.88 2.37 5.17
C GLN A 249 12.95 1.29 4.09
N SER A 250 12.87 1.67 2.80
CA SER A 250 13.02 0.69 1.72
C SER A 250 14.40 0.05 1.71
N GLU A 251 15.44 0.84 2.02
CA GLU A 251 16.83 0.37 2.09
C GLU A 251 17.13 -0.50 3.32
N ARG A 252 16.21 -0.66 4.27
CA ARG A 252 16.30 -1.74 5.29
C ARG A 252 16.14 -3.13 4.68
N TYR A 253 15.56 -3.21 3.49
CA TYR A 253 15.26 -4.45 2.78
C TYR A 253 15.87 -4.44 1.37
N PRO A 254 17.20 -4.27 1.22
CA PRO A 254 17.78 -3.97 -0.09
C PRO A 254 17.61 -5.12 -1.08
N ARG A 255 17.64 -6.38 -0.63
CA ARG A 255 17.34 -7.55 -1.46
C ARG A 255 15.93 -7.50 -2.05
N GLN A 256 14.96 -7.02 -1.29
CA GLN A 256 13.55 -6.96 -1.66
C GLN A 256 13.14 -5.64 -2.29
N LEU A 257 13.76 -4.50 -1.99
CA LEU A 257 13.19 -3.21 -2.35
C LEU A 257 14.15 -2.24 -3.04
N HIS A 258 15.46 -2.44 -2.94
CA HIS A 258 16.43 -1.56 -3.61
C HIS A 258 16.21 -1.59 -5.12
N GLU A 259 16.27 -0.41 -5.74
CA GLU A 259 16.11 -0.23 -7.17
C GLU A 259 17.00 0.89 -7.75
N VAL A 260 17.22 1.97 -7.01
CA VAL A 260 17.99 3.14 -7.43
C VAL A 260 18.71 3.78 -6.24
N ASP A 261 19.75 4.55 -6.53
CA ASP A 261 20.49 5.33 -5.52
C ASP A 261 19.66 6.47 -4.93
N ARG A 262 19.99 6.86 -3.69
CA ARG A 262 19.28 7.88 -2.93
C ARG A 262 19.16 9.21 -3.68
N GLY A 263 20.27 9.67 -4.26
CA GLY A 263 20.30 10.92 -5.02
C GLY A 263 19.31 10.91 -6.19
N ALA A 264 19.36 9.85 -7.00
CA ALA A 264 18.48 9.66 -8.14
C ALA A 264 16.99 9.57 -7.73
N TYR A 265 16.69 8.86 -6.63
CA TYR A 265 15.32 8.83 -6.10
C TYR A 265 14.84 10.21 -5.67
N LEU A 266 15.60 10.92 -4.83
CA LEU A 266 15.18 12.21 -4.28
C LEU A 266 15.03 13.28 -5.36
N GLU A 267 15.98 13.35 -6.31
CA GLU A 267 15.91 14.27 -7.44
C GLU A 267 14.65 14.04 -8.27
N MET A 268 14.41 12.79 -8.68
CA MET A 268 13.23 12.40 -9.44
C MET A 268 11.95 12.76 -8.69
N LYS A 269 11.84 12.37 -7.40
CA LYS A 269 10.61 12.59 -6.63
C LYS A 269 10.31 14.05 -6.35
N ARG A 270 11.32 14.89 -6.13
CA ARG A 270 11.12 16.34 -5.99
C ARG A 270 10.53 16.96 -7.27
N ALA A 271 11.05 16.57 -8.43
CA ALA A 271 10.51 17.03 -9.71
C ALA A 271 9.07 16.53 -9.96
N GLU A 272 8.78 15.27 -9.64
CA GLU A 272 7.44 14.69 -9.75
C GLU A 272 6.43 15.38 -8.81
N ILE A 273 6.82 15.69 -7.57
CA ILE A 273 5.98 16.41 -6.60
C ILE A 273 5.76 17.87 -7.01
N ALA A 274 6.79 18.56 -7.52
CA ALA A 274 6.64 19.91 -8.04
C ALA A 274 5.59 19.97 -9.18
N ARG A 275 5.66 19.01 -10.11
CA ARG A 275 4.65 18.86 -11.16
C ARG A 275 3.27 18.53 -10.61
N GLN A 276 3.18 17.68 -9.60
CA GLN A 276 1.90 17.33 -8.96
C GLN A 276 1.21 18.56 -8.35
N ARG A 277 1.96 19.41 -7.64
CA ARG A 277 1.44 20.65 -7.05
C ARG A 277 0.95 21.64 -8.09
N ALA A 278 1.71 21.82 -9.16
CA ALA A 278 1.33 22.71 -10.27
C ALA A 278 0.06 22.25 -11.02
N ALA A 279 -0.38 21.00 -10.84
CA ALA A 279 -1.62 20.48 -11.43
C ALA A 279 -2.83 20.61 -10.48
N THR A 280 -2.61 20.96 -9.21
CA THR A 280 -3.64 21.14 -8.18
C THR A 280 -3.88 22.61 -7.81
N GLU A 281 -3.04 23.50 -8.30
CA GLU A 281 -3.20 24.96 -8.29
C GLU A 281 -4.10 25.41 -9.45
#